data_AF-A0A972XG71-F1
#
_entry.id   AF-A0A972XG71-F1
#
_cell.length_a   1.000
_cell.length_b   1.000
_cell.length_c   1.000
_cell.angle_alpha   90.00
_cell.angle_beta   90.00
_cell.angle_gamma   90.00
#
_symmetry.space_group_name_H-M   'P 1'
#
loop_
_entity.id
_entity.type
_entity.pdbx_description
1 polymer ?
#
loop_
_entity_poly.entity_id
_entity_poly.type
_entity_poly.pdbx_seq_one_letter_code
_entity_poly.pdbx_strand_id
1 'polypeptide(L)'
;MGTLGSSVRAIGALGLCLSAVTIGVVAPAPSAFAVSGQIARSVDDPRAPTVSKATWREYLTAITDAAVALPSEVDSDLLVPAPSDARTRWRTIDGVDYLLVTALRFAPVSTVEPGAQFTLDASRWVSIPGQLASECVRYSCAKLGTQQLDLTLKQVLGLPPDADYRSVSEFWVKPADMFRPCTDPRITSPSCPELVVGATAGIPTTVGEVTLADFLWSQANYAWRAPDRFRPKAAVSCAQDYANASVGQCYGFPWTRLGYTYDWSPGAKDDIGLTEFVVAKGAVAYLERVGTQREFFPFAKRGSKP
;
A
#
# COMPACT_ATOMS: atom_id res chain seq x y z
N MET A 1 78.22 -11.87 -34.57
CA MET A 1 78.16 -10.69 -35.45
C MET A 1 76.98 -10.86 -36.39
N GLY A 2 75.94 -10.00 -36.26
CA GLY A 2 74.83 -9.80 -37.23
C GLY A 2 73.93 -11.01 -37.51
N THR A 3 72.62 -10.94 -37.72
CA THR A 3 71.72 -9.83 -38.00
C THR A 3 70.27 -10.35 -37.84
N LEU A 4 69.36 -9.41 -37.56
CA LEU A 4 67.92 -9.56 -37.43
C LEU A 4 67.24 -10.17 -38.67
N GLY A 5 66.08 -10.79 -38.44
CA GLY A 5 65.10 -11.09 -39.49
C GLY A 5 63.77 -11.61 -38.90
N SER A 6 62.88 -10.70 -38.52
CA SER A 6 61.49 -11.01 -38.15
C SER A 6 60.71 -11.52 -39.36
N SER A 7 59.97 -12.62 -39.22
CA SER A 7 58.78 -12.91 -40.03
C SER A 7 57.89 -13.91 -39.29
N VAL A 8 56.60 -13.61 -39.29
CA VAL A 8 55.55 -14.10 -38.39
C VAL A 8 54.74 -15.22 -39.04
N ARG A 9 54.18 -16.10 -38.18
CA ARG A 9 53.08 -17.09 -38.35
C ARG A 9 53.41 -18.47 -38.91
N ALA A 10 53.32 -19.48 -38.04
CA ALA A 10 52.40 -20.62 -38.22
C ALA A 10 52.25 -21.44 -36.91
N ILE A 11 51.07 -21.34 -36.30
CA ILE A 11 50.24 -22.39 -35.68
C ILE A 11 50.99 -23.51 -34.93
N GLY A 12 51.05 -23.39 -33.60
CA GLY A 12 51.37 -24.48 -32.68
C GLY A 12 50.28 -24.59 -31.61
N ALA A 13 49.65 -25.75 -31.53
CA ALA A 13 48.56 -26.08 -30.62
C ALA A 13 48.97 -25.95 -29.14
N LEU A 14 48.16 -25.25 -28.33
CA LEU A 14 48.19 -25.34 -26.88
C LEU A 14 46.79 -25.64 -26.37
N GLY A 15 46.70 -26.66 -25.52
CA GLY A 15 45.47 -27.28 -25.08
C GLY A 15 44.54 -26.34 -24.30
N LEU A 16 43.24 -26.55 -24.49
CA LEU A 16 42.20 -26.03 -23.63
C LEU A 16 42.37 -26.60 -22.22
N CYS A 17 42.80 -25.78 -21.26
CA CYS A 17 42.39 -25.94 -19.87
C CYS A 17 40.95 -25.47 -19.76
N LEU A 18 40.00 -26.41 -19.78
CA LEU A 18 38.64 -26.16 -19.29
C LEU A 18 38.71 -25.96 -17.77
N SER A 19 38.79 -24.72 -17.32
CA SER A 19 38.38 -24.38 -15.95
C SER A 19 36.87 -24.47 -15.92
N ALA A 20 36.34 -25.54 -15.31
CA ALA A 20 34.93 -25.68 -15.04
C ALA A 20 34.48 -24.52 -14.14
N VAL A 21 33.84 -23.51 -14.73
CA VAL A 21 33.00 -22.58 -13.97
C VAL A 21 31.81 -23.41 -13.53
N THR A 22 31.86 -23.93 -12.31
CA THR A 22 30.68 -24.40 -11.61
C THR A 22 29.75 -23.19 -11.48
N ILE A 23 28.77 -23.11 -12.37
CA ILE A 23 27.60 -22.27 -12.20
C ILE A 23 26.94 -22.82 -10.94
N GLY A 24 27.24 -22.19 -9.80
CA GLY A 24 26.50 -22.42 -8.57
C GLY A 24 25.05 -22.17 -8.92
N VAL A 25 24.24 -23.22 -8.82
CA VAL A 25 22.78 -23.11 -8.87
C VAL A 25 22.44 -22.11 -7.77
N VAL A 26 22.13 -20.87 -8.17
CA VAL A 26 21.53 -19.89 -7.28
C VAL A 26 20.25 -20.56 -6.81
N ALA A 27 20.23 -20.94 -5.53
CA ALA A 27 19.01 -21.40 -4.90
C ALA A 27 17.93 -20.36 -5.21
N PRO A 28 16.73 -20.77 -5.68
CA PRO A 28 15.67 -19.82 -5.91
C PRO A 28 15.50 -19.00 -4.63
N ALA A 29 15.53 -17.67 -4.77
CA ALA A 29 15.27 -16.77 -3.66
C ALA A 29 14.00 -17.28 -2.94
N PRO A 30 14.00 -17.35 -1.59
CA PRO A 30 12.83 -17.80 -0.87
C PRO A 30 11.66 -16.97 -1.36
N SER A 31 10.62 -17.64 -1.85
CA SER A 31 9.41 -17.05 -2.40
C SER A 31 8.95 -15.92 -1.49
N ALA A 32 9.22 -14.68 -1.90
CA ALA A 32 8.83 -13.52 -1.16
C ALA A 32 7.30 -13.48 -1.15
N PHE A 33 6.73 -13.74 0.03
CA PHE A 33 5.40 -13.32 0.45
C PHE A 33 4.35 -13.26 -0.67
N ALA A 34 3.93 -14.44 -1.12
CA ALA A 34 2.59 -14.56 -1.65
C ALA A 34 1.64 -14.13 -0.52
N VAL A 35 0.84 -13.09 -0.77
CA VAL A 35 -0.41 -12.90 -0.03
C VAL A 35 -1.21 -14.18 -0.29
N SER A 36 -1.13 -15.15 0.63
CA SER A 36 -2.01 -16.31 0.62
C SER A 36 -3.39 -15.86 1.11
N GLY A 37 -4.02 -15.01 0.31
CA GLY A 37 -5.46 -14.83 0.27
C GLY A 37 -5.77 -14.84 -1.21
N GLN A 38 -6.48 -15.86 -1.68
CA GLN A 38 -6.95 -15.93 -3.06
C GLN A 38 -7.70 -14.62 -3.40
N ILE A 39 -7.06 -13.70 -4.10
CA ILE A 39 -7.73 -12.53 -4.71
C ILE A 39 -8.18 -12.93 -6.12
N ALA A 40 -8.72 -14.14 -6.26
CA ALA A 40 -9.47 -14.49 -7.44
C ALA A 40 -10.93 -14.22 -7.12
N ARG A 41 -11.39 -12.98 -7.31
CA ARG A 41 -12.82 -12.82 -7.52
C ARG A 41 -13.14 -13.41 -8.89
N SER A 42 -14.04 -14.38 -8.90
CA SER A 42 -14.67 -14.90 -10.10
C SER A 42 -15.08 -13.72 -10.97
N VAL A 43 -14.63 -13.72 -12.23
CA VAL A 43 -15.01 -12.75 -13.27
C VAL A 43 -16.54 -12.70 -13.47
N ASP A 44 -17.28 -13.64 -12.86
CA ASP A 44 -18.72 -13.83 -12.96
C ASP A 44 -19.51 -13.58 -11.65
N ASP A 45 -19.03 -12.82 -10.66
CA ASP A 45 -19.90 -12.41 -9.52
C ASP A 45 -20.89 -11.33 -9.97
N PRO A 46 -22.20 -11.63 -10.13
CA PRO A 46 -23.19 -10.66 -10.60
C PRO A 46 -23.44 -9.50 -9.61
N ARG A 47 -22.84 -9.56 -8.41
CA ARG A 47 -22.87 -8.48 -7.42
C ARG A 47 -21.67 -7.55 -7.51
N ALA A 48 -20.64 -7.86 -8.31
CA ALA A 48 -19.48 -6.99 -8.46
C ALA A 48 -19.91 -5.68 -9.15
N PRO A 49 -19.49 -4.50 -8.64
CA PRO A 49 -19.86 -3.25 -9.27
C PRO A 49 -19.30 -3.18 -10.68
N THR A 50 -20.15 -2.85 -11.66
CA THR A 50 -19.71 -2.60 -13.04
C THR A 50 -18.91 -1.30 -13.07
N VAL A 51 -17.58 -1.41 -13.08
CA VAL A 51 -16.69 -0.25 -13.12
C VAL A 51 -16.64 0.32 -14.54
N SER A 52 -16.88 1.62 -14.68
CA SER A 52 -16.84 2.28 -15.99
C SER A 52 -15.42 2.40 -16.53
N LYS A 53 -15.26 2.46 -17.86
CA LYS A 53 -13.96 2.75 -18.49
C LYS A 53 -13.35 4.09 -18.05
N ALA A 54 -14.20 5.07 -17.73
CA ALA A 54 -13.75 6.36 -17.22
C ALA A 54 -13.14 6.21 -15.82
N THR A 55 -13.83 5.51 -14.92
CA THR A 55 -13.34 5.19 -13.56
C THR A 55 -12.00 4.46 -13.59
N TRP A 56 -11.85 3.48 -14.49
CA TRP A 56 -10.56 2.80 -14.70
C TRP A 56 -9.46 3.74 -15.17
N ARG A 57 -9.78 4.71 -16.03
CA ARG A 57 -8.81 5.70 -16.49
C ARG A 57 -8.30 6.56 -15.34
N GLU A 58 -9.18 7.02 -14.46
CA GLU A 58 -8.77 7.80 -13.27
C GLU A 58 -7.81 6.99 -12.39
N TYR A 59 -8.14 5.73 -12.13
CA TYR A 59 -7.30 4.85 -11.32
C TYR A 59 -5.92 4.58 -11.95
N LEU A 60 -5.88 4.33 -13.27
CA LEU A 60 -4.61 4.10 -13.98
C LEU A 60 -3.76 5.36 -14.10
N THR A 61 -4.37 6.54 -14.20
CA THR A 61 -3.68 7.83 -14.13
C THR A 61 -3.02 7.99 -12.77
N ALA A 62 -3.75 7.74 -11.68
CA ALA A 62 -3.22 7.80 -10.32
C ALA A 62 -2.02 6.85 -10.10
N ILE A 63 -2.08 5.62 -10.64
CA ILE A 63 -0.93 4.69 -10.59
C ILE A 63 0.29 5.27 -11.32
N THR A 64 0.06 5.90 -12.48
CA THR A 64 1.13 6.47 -13.30
C THR A 64 1.75 7.69 -12.63
N ASP A 65 0.93 8.53 -12.01
CA ASP A 65 1.35 9.74 -11.31
C ASP A 65 2.13 9.39 -10.03
N ALA A 66 1.55 8.58 -9.15
CA ALA A 66 2.18 8.09 -7.92
C ALA A 66 3.46 7.26 -8.15
N ALA A 67 3.75 6.85 -9.39
CA ALA A 67 4.99 6.14 -9.70
C ALA A 67 6.22 6.97 -9.31
N VAL A 68 6.17 8.30 -9.46
CA VAL A 68 7.27 9.22 -9.13
C VAL A 68 6.79 10.24 -8.11
N ALA A 69 7.30 10.18 -6.88
CA ALA A 69 7.02 11.20 -5.88
C ALA A 69 7.79 12.48 -6.21
N LEU A 70 7.09 13.62 -6.26
CA LEU A 70 7.67 14.94 -6.51
C LEU A 70 7.80 15.73 -5.20
N PRO A 71 8.79 16.62 -5.06
CA PRO A 71 8.89 17.51 -3.89
C PRO A 71 7.64 18.37 -3.66
N SER A 72 6.89 18.71 -4.72
CA SER A 72 5.64 19.48 -4.63
C SER A 72 4.46 18.70 -4.07
N GLU A 73 4.56 17.36 -4.00
CA GLU A 73 3.52 16.47 -3.48
C GLU A 73 3.72 16.16 -1.98
N VAL A 74 4.84 16.61 -1.39
CA VAL A 74 5.12 16.40 0.03
C VAL A 74 4.10 17.17 0.87
N ASP A 75 3.27 16.41 1.59
CA ASP A 75 2.39 16.97 2.62
C ASP A 75 3.15 17.16 3.93
N SER A 76 3.02 18.36 4.51
CA SER A 76 3.61 18.74 5.79
C SER A 76 2.64 18.66 6.98
N ASP A 77 1.38 18.26 6.75
CA ASP A 77 0.31 18.17 7.75
C ASP A 77 -0.29 16.76 7.83
N LEU A 78 0.56 15.73 7.68
CA LEU A 78 0.13 14.35 7.89
C LEU A 78 -0.34 14.17 9.34
N LEU A 79 -1.43 13.42 9.52
CA LEU A 79 -1.95 13.10 10.85
C LEU A 79 -0.87 12.36 11.67
N VAL A 80 -0.53 12.93 12.82
CA VAL A 80 0.30 12.32 13.85
C VAL A 80 -0.61 11.80 14.96
N PRO A 81 -0.72 10.47 15.16
CA PRO A 81 -1.63 9.95 16.17
C PRO A 81 -1.19 10.36 17.58
N ALA A 82 -2.04 11.10 18.29
CA ALA A 82 -1.81 11.54 19.66
C ALA A 82 -3.11 11.54 20.46
N PRO A 83 -3.10 11.21 21.77
CA PRO A 83 -4.32 11.21 22.60
C PRO A 83 -5.11 12.53 22.63
N SER A 84 -4.45 13.65 22.32
CA SER A 84 -5.07 14.98 22.23
C SER A 84 -5.79 15.25 20.90
N ASP A 85 -5.54 14.47 19.85
CA ASP A 85 -6.20 14.63 18.55
C ASP A 85 -7.58 13.94 18.58
N ALA A 86 -8.64 14.72 18.39
CA ALA A 86 -10.03 14.26 18.42
C ALA A 86 -10.37 13.22 17.34
N ARG A 87 -9.54 13.07 16.30
CA ARG A 87 -9.70 12.03 15.27
C ARG A 87 -9.20 10.67 15.75
N THR A 88 -8.37 10.64 16.79
CA THR A 88 -7.78 9.41 17.32
C THR A 88 -8.57 8.91 18.53
N ARG A 89 -8.52 7.60 18.76
CA ARG A 89 -9.08 6.96 19.96
C ARG A 89 -8.04 6.04 20.53
N TRP A 90 -7.89 6.09 21.86
CA TRP A 90 -6.89 5.36 22.61
C TRP A 90 -7.54 4.56 23.72
N ARG A 91 -6.95 3.42 24.06
CA ARG A 91 -7.37 2.58 25.19
C ARG A 91 -6.16 1.88 25.78
N THR A 92 -6.11 1.81 27.11
CA THR A 92 -5.11 1.00 27.81
C THR A 92 -5.67 -0.42 28.04
N ILE A 93 -4.91 -1.44 27.64
CA ILE A 93 -5.20 -2.87 27.87
C ILE A 93 -3.97 -3.47 28.54
N ASP A 94 -4.15 -4.05 29.73
CA ASP A 94 -3.07 -4.63 30.55
C ASP A 94 -1.86 -3.70 30.74
N GLY A 95 -2.12 -2.41 30.94
CA GLY A 95 -1.08 -1.38 31.15
C GLY A 95 -0.36 -0.91 29.89
N VAL A 96 -0.79 -1.35 28.70
CA VAL A 96 -0.23 -0.92 27.42
C VAL A 96 -1.26 -0.10 26.66
N ASP A 97 -0.84 1.02 26.07
CA ASP A 97 -1.70 1.86 25.25
C ASP A 97 -1.85 1.31 23.83
N TYR A 98 -3.10 1.26 23.39
CA TYR A 98 -3.50 0.87 22.05
C TYR A 98 -4.20 2.03 21.35
N LEU A 99 -3.92 2.16 20.06
CA LEU A 99 -4.54 3.10 19.12
C LEU A 99 -5.58 2.36 18.28
N LEU A 100 -6.76 2.99 18.12
CA LEU A 100 -7.78 2.48 17.20
C LEU A 100 -7.42 2.81 15.75
N VAL A 101 -7.38 1.78 14.91
CA VAL A 101 -7.14 1.92 13.46
C VAL A 101 -8.30 1.35 12.66
N THR A 102 -8.46 1.79 11.40
CA THR A 102 -9.50 1.29 10.49
C THR A 102 -8.92 0.80 9.17
N ALA A 103 -9.56 -0.22 8.59
CA ALA A 103 -9.24 -0.72 7.26
C ALA A 103 -10.50 -1.18 6.52
N LEU A 104 -10.48 -1.01 5.19
CA LEU A 104 -11.42 -1.63 4.27
C LEU A 104 -11.05 -3.11 4.03
N ARG A 105 -12.06 -3.98 3.95
CA ARG A 105 -11.90 -5.45 3.97
C ARG A 105 -12.80 -6.13 2.95
N PHE A 106 -12.29 -7.19 2.34
CA PHE A 106 -13.01 -7.98 1.32
C PHE A 106 -14.20 -8.74 1.91
N ALA A 107 -14.07 -9.17 3.16
CA ALA A 107 -15.11 -9.81 3.94
C ALA A 107 -15.02 -9.34 5.41
N PRO A 108 -16.12 -9.43 6.18
CA PRO A 108 -16.05 -9.31 7.62
C PRO A 108 -14.97 -10.26 8.16
N VAL A 109 -14.33 -9.93 9.29
CA VAL A 109 -13.53 -10.92 10.03
C VAL A 109 -14.54 -11.90 10.64
N SER A 110 -15.07 -12.83 9.85
CA SER A 110 -16.20 -13.69 10.23
C SER A 110 -15.85 -14.68 11.35
N THR A 111 -14.60 -14.67 11.83
CA THR A 111 -14.07 -15.60 12.82
C THR A 111 -13.56 -14.91 14.09
N VAL A 112 -13.64 -13.58 14.19
CA VAL A 112 -13.18 -12.83 15.37
C VAL A 112 -14.33 -11.98 15.88
N GLU A 113 -14.73 -12.23 17.12
CA GLU A 113 -15.78 -11.47 17.79
C GLU A 113 -15.27 -10.11 18.27
N PRO A 114 -16.09 -9.05 18.30
CA PRO A 114 -15.75 -7.80 18.95
C PRO A 114 -15.24 -8.03 20.40
N GLY A 115 -14.14 -7.37 20.74
CA GLY A 115 -13.41 -7.52 22.00
C GLY A 115 -12.40 -8.67 22.01
N ALA A 116 -12.46 -9.61 21.06
CA ALA A 116 -11.52 -10.72 21.00
C ALA A 116 -10.13 -10.28 20.51
N GLN A 117 -9.10 -10.90 21.09
CA GLN A 117 -7.72 -10.77 20.63
C GLN A 117 -7.48 -11.61 19.37
N PHE A 118 -6.69 -11.09 18.45
CA PHE A 118 -6.19 -11.82 17.29
C PHE A 118 -4.76 -11.38 16.95
N THR A 119 -4.07 -12.19 16.15
CA THR A 119 -2.74 -11.86 15.63
C THR A 119 -2.84 -11.64 14.13
N LEU A 120 -2.18 -10.59 13.63
CA LEU A 120 -2.11 -10.32 12.20
C LEU A 120 -1.23 -11.37 11.50
N ASP A 121 -1.84 -12.14 10.60
CA ASP A 121 -1.18 -13.16 9.75
C ASP A 121 -0.38 -12.54 8.59
N ALA A 122 -0.64 -11.28 8.27
CA ALA A 122 0.14 -10.46 7.35
C ALA A 122 0.01 -8.98 7.71
N SER A 123 0.94 -8.15 7.23
CA SER A 123 0.87 -6.69 7.44
C SER A 123 -0.43 -6.12 6.87
N ARG A 124 -0.93 -5.06 7.49
CA ARG A 124 -2.22 -4.44 7.13
C ARG A 124 -2.06 -2.95 6.93
N TRP A 125 -2.47 -2.44 5.77
CA TRP A 125 -2.64 -1.02 5.54
C TRP A 125 -3.84 -0.53 6.35
N VAL A 126 -3.67 0.57 7.06
CA VAL A 126 -4.70 1.15 7.93
C VAL A 126 -4.65 2.67 7.89
N SER A 127 -5.76 3.29 8.28
CA SER A 127 -5.88 4.73 8.53
C SER A 127 -6.48 4.98 9.91
N ILE A 128 -6.57 6.25 10.31
CA ILE A 128 -7.24 6.64 11.56
C ILE A 128 -8.75 6.79 11.32
N PRO A 129 -9.62 6.14 12.13
CA PRO A 129 -11.07 6.16 11.93
C PRO A 129 -11.67 7.56 11.87
N GLY A 130 -11.21 8.48 12.74
CA GLY A 130 -11.71 9.85 12.74
C GLY A 130 -11.34 10.65 11.50
N GLN A 131 -10.16 10.41 10.89
CA GLN A 131 -9.79 11.04 9.62
C GLN A 131 -10.67 10.52 8.48
N LEU A 132 -10.91 9.21 8.43
CA LEU A 132 -11.82 8.63 7.45
C LEU A 132 -13.25 9.15 7.61
N ALA A 133 -13.72 9.33 8.84
CA ALA A 133 -15.01 9.96 9.10
C ALA A 133 -15.05 11.42 8.61
N SER A 134 -13.98 12.20 8.82
CA SER A 134 -13.87 13.58 8.31
C SER A 134 -13.90 13.64 6.77
N GLU A 135 -13.16 12.77 6.08
CA GLU A 135 -13.21 12.70 4.62
C GLU A 135 -14.59 12.27 4.13
N CYS A 136 -15.25 11.33 4.81
CA CYS A 136 -16.64 10.97 4.49
C CYS A 136 -17.62 12.14 4.64
N VAL A 137 -17.38 13.06 5.58
CA VAL A 137 -18.18 14.29 5.70
C VAL A 137 -17.90 15.21 4.51
N ARG A 138 -16.62 15.42 4.15
CA ARG A 138 -16.20 16.22 2.98
C ARG A 138 -16.84 15.73 1.69
N TYR A 139 -16.85 14.41 1.47
CA TYR A 139 -17.46 13.77 0.31
C TYR A 139 -18.99 13.57 0.42
N SER A 140 -19.63 14.07 1.47
CA SER A 140 -21.08 13.95 1.68
C SER A 140 -21.58 12.49 1.63
N CYS A 141 -20.81 11.54 2.18
CA CYS A 141 -21.10 10.10 2.17
C CYS A 141 -22.50 9.75 2.73
N ALA A 142 -23.01 10.58 3.64
CA ALA A 142 -24.37 10.47 4.19
C ALA A 142 -25.50 10.65 3.15
N LYS A 143 -25.20 11.17 1.95
CA LYS A 143 -26.12 11.35 0.82
C LYS A 143 -25.90 10.35 -0.31
N LEU A 144 -24.76 9.66 -0.33
CA LEU A 144 -24.38 8.74 -1.39
C LEU A 144 -25.15 7.42 -1.29
N GLY A 145 -25.57 6.87 -2.43
CA GLY A 145 -26.05 5.48 -2.50
C GLY A 145 -24.93 4.49 -2.17
N THR A 146 -25.25 3.22 -1.92
CA THR A 146 -24.26 2.20 -1.49
C THR A 146 -23.09 2.05 -2.46
N GLN A 147 -23.33 2.00 -3.77
CA GLN A 147 -22.25 1.85 -4.77
C GLN A 147 -21.37 3.10 -4.87
N GLN A 148 -21.96 4.28 -4.70
CA GLN A 148 -21.21 5.55 -4.70
C GLN A 148 -20.36 5.66 -3.44
N LEU A 149 -20.90 5.28 -2.27
CA LEU A 149 -20.13 5.22 -1.03
C LEU A 149 -18.93 4.28 -1.16
N ASP A 150 -19.15 3.07 -1.70
CA ASP A 150 -18.08 2.09 -1.93
C ASP A 150 -16.98 2.66 -2.83
N LEU A 151 -17.37 3.27 -3.95
CA LEU A 151 -16.43 3.90 -4.87
C LEU A 151 -15.66 5.06 -4.20
N THR A 152 -16.36 5.96 -3.50
CA THR A 152 -15.75 7.09 -2.81
C THR A 152 -14.75 6.65 -1.73
N LEU A 153 -15.07 5.62 -0.96
CA LEU A 153 -14.15 5.09 0.04
C LEU A 153 -12.91 4.46 -0.62
N LYS A 154 -13.07 3.76 -1.74
CA LYS A 154 -11.93 3.24 -2.52
C LYS A 154 -11.09 4.36 -3.12
N GLN A 155 -11.71 5.42 -3.59
CA GLN A 155 -11.04 6.61 -4.12
C GLN A 155 -10.13 7.23 -3.10
N VAL A 156 -10.68 7.63 -1.96
CA VAL A 156 -9.92 8.35 -0.93
C VAL A 156 -8.84 7.48 -0.28
N LEU A 157 -9.00 6.14 -0.28
CA LEU A 157 -8.02 5.18 0.24
C LEU A 157 -7.05 4.63 -0.82
N GLY A 158 -7.07 5.12 -2.07
CA GLY A 158 -6.17 4.66 -3.13
C GLY A 158 -6.38 3.19 -3.55
N LEU A 159 -7.58 2.65 -3.36
CA LEU A 159 -7.90 1.24 -3.64
C LEU A 159 -8.45 1.03 -5.05
N PRO A 160 -8.29 -0.18 -5.62
CA PRO A 160 -8.82 -0.50 -6.95
C PRO A 160 -10.34 -0.37 -7.00
N PRO A 161 -10.89 0.14 -8.12
CA PRO A 161 -12.32 0.41 -8.24
C PRO A 161 -13.18 -0.87 -8.17
N ASP A 162 -12.66 -2.00 -8.63
CA ASP A 162 -13.34 -3.30 -8.67
C ASP A 162 -13.07 -4.19 -7.44
N ALA A 163 -12.21 -3.76 -6.52
CA ALA A 163 -11.87 -4.53 -5.33
C ALA A 163 -13.12 -4.81 -4.47
N ASP A 164 -13.23 -5.99 -3.86
CA ASP A 164 -14.42 -6.38 -3.11
C ASP A 164 -14.49 -5.81 -1.68
N TYR A 165 -14.06 -4.58 -1.44
CA TYR A 165 -13.90 -4.06 -0.10
C TYR A 165 -15.21 -3.59 0.58
N ARG A 166 -16.17 -4.50 0.78
CA ARG A 166 -17.53 -4.17 1.28
C ARG A 166 -17.63 -3.95 2.79
N SER A 167 -16.60 -4.32 3.53
CA SER A 167 -16.60 -4.27 5.00
C SER A 167 -15.57 -3.29 5.52
N VAL A 168 -15.86 -2.69 6.67
CA VAL A 168 -14.94 -1.86 7.44
C VAL A 168 -14.66 -2.60 8.74
N SER A 169 -13.39 -2.67 9.14
CA SER A 169 -12.98 -3.18 10.45
C SER A 169 -12.22 -2.10 11.20
N GLU A 170 -12.59 -1.90 12.46
CA GLU A 170 -11.81 -1.14 13.43
C GLU A 170 -11.22 -2.09 14.46
N PHE A 171 -9.93 -1.95 14.76
CA PHE A 171 -9.24 -2.77 15.74
C PHE A 171 -8.15 -1.98 16.45
N TRP A 172 -7.87 -2.38 17.69
CA TRP A 172 -6.88 -1.77 18.57
C TRP A 172 -5.52 -2.39 18.30
N VAL A 173 -4.49 -1.56 18.08
CA VAL A 173 -3.10 -1.98 17.86
C VAL A 173 -2.14 -1.18 18.74
N LYS A 174 -0.98 -1.75 19.07
CA LYS A 174 0.07 -0.99 19.73
C LYS A 174 0.72 -0.04 18.72
N PRO A 175 0.95 1.25 19.06
CA PRO A 175 1.66 2.16 18.18
C PRO A 175 3.05 1.67 17.78
N ALA A 176 3.72 0.89 18.66
CA ALA A 176 5.03 0.30 18.39
C ALA A 176 5.01 -0.79 17.29
N ASP A 177 3.84 -1.34 16.96
CA ASP A 177 3.66 -2.32 15.89
C ASP A 177 3.24 -1.66 14.55
N MET A 178 3.22 -0.32 14.51
CA MET A 178 2.84 0.47 13.36
C MET A 178 4.04 1.22 12.79
N PHE A 179 4.02 1.41 11.46
CA PHE A 179 4.94 2.31 10.78
C PHE A 179 4.22 3.06 9.66
N ARG A 180 4.78 4.19 9.27
CA ARG A 180 4.35 4.96 8.10
C ARG A 180 5.01 4.36 6.85
N PRO A 181 4.27 3.99 5.79
CA PRO A 181 4.83 3.35 4.59
C PRO A 181 5.54 4.37 3.67
N CYS A 182 6.49 5.12 4.22
CA CYS A 182 7.26 6.12 3.50
C CYS A 182 8.74 6.08 3.95
N THR A 183 9.50 7.03 3.43
CA THR A 183 10.93 7.25 3.69
C THR A 183 11.26 7.50 5.17
N ASP A 184 10.37 8.17 5.89
CA ASP A 184 10.39 8.31 7.35
C ASP A 184 9.28 7.43 7.98
N PRO A 185 9.60 6.25 8.52
CA PRO A 185 8.61 5.28 8.99
C PRO A 185 7.94 5.69 10.30
N ARG A 186 8.37 6.78 10.94
CA ARG A 186 7.85 7.17 12.26
C ARG A 186 6.41 7.65 12.12
N ILE A 187 5.51 7.02 12.86
CA ILE A 187 4.10 7.45 12.93
C ILE A 187 3.95 8.84 13.56
N THR A 188 4.98 9.32 14.24
CA THR A 188 5.07 10.65 14.86
C THR A 188 5.59 11.74 13.94
N SER A 189 6.03 11.39 12.72
CA SER A 189 6.43 12.39 11.73
C SER A 189 5.19 12.99 11.05
N PRO A 190 5.08 14.33 10.96
CA PRO A 190 3.99 15.01 10.26
C PRO A 190 4.23 15.15 8.76
N SER A 191 5.34 14.63 8.23
CA SER A 191 5.69 14.70 6.81
C SER A 191 6.57 13.53 6.39
N CYS A 192 6.57 13.19 5.11
CA CYS A 192 7.53 12.27 4.51
C CYS A 192 8.23 12.95 3.34
N PRO A 193 9.35 13.65 3.58
CA PRO A 193 10.13 14.18 2.47
C PRO A 193 10.79 13.03 1.67
N GLU A 194 11.15 13.32 0.42
CA GLU A 194 12.02 12.44 -0.36
C GLU A 194 13.30 12.11 0.45
N LEU A 195 13.79 10.86 0.37
CA LEU A 195 14.96 10.41 1.14
C LEU A 195 16.15 11.34 0.89
N VAL A 196 16.54 12.13 1.90
CA VAL A 196 17.91 12.66 1.96
C VAL A 196 18.80 11.52 2.42
N VAL A 197 19.62 10.98 1.51
CA VAL A 197 20.65 9.99 1.81
C VAL A 197 21.50 10.49 2.99
N GLY A 198 21.45 9.79 4.12
CA GLY A 198 22.25 10.12 5.32
C GLY A 198 21.46 10.51 6.59
N ALA A 199 20.14 10.67 6.53
CA ALA A 199 19.31 11.01 7.70
C ALA A 199 18.87 9.79 8.55
N THR A 200 19.77 8.86 8.87
CA THR A 200 19.41 7.58 9.52
C THR A 200 19.31 7.64 11.04
N ALA A 201 19.64 8.77 11.68
CA ALA A 201 19.61 8.88 13.13
C ALA A 201 18.16 8.87 13.66
N GLY A 202 17.81 7.87 14.47
CA GLY A 202 16.49 7.75 15.11
C GLY A 202 15.38 7.18 14.21
N ILE A 203 15.72 6.68 13.02
CA ILE A 203 14.79 5.95 12.14
C ILE A 203 14.81 4.45 12.53
N PRO A 204 13.66 3.84 12.88
CA PRO A 204 13.56 2.40 13.09
C PRO A 204 13.95 1.61 11.84
N THR A 205 14.83 0.61 11.98
CA THR A 205 15.20 -0.31 10.89
C THR A 205 14.25 -1.51 10.78
N THR A 206 13.53 -1.82 11.86
CA THR A 206 12.59 -2.94 11.98
C THR A 206 11.37 -2.53 12.81
N VAL A 207 10.19 -3.00 12.44
CA VAL A 207 8.93 -2.85 13.20
C VAL A 207 8.23 -4.20 13.25
N GLY A 208 8.09 -4.77 14.46
CA GLY A 208 7.72 -6.17 14.64
C GLY A 208 8.70 -7.10 13.91
N GLU A 209 8.17 -8.02 13.10
CA GLU A 209 8.96 -8.93 12.25
C GLU A 209 9.35 -8.33 10.90
N VAL A 210 8.98 -7.07 10.62
CA VAL A 210 9.17 -6.43 9.31
C VAL A 210 10.43 -5.58 9.30
N THR A 211 11.33 -5.85 8.37
CA THR A 211 12.47 -4.98 8.00
C THR A 211 11.97 -3.85 7.10
N LEU A 212 12.21 -2.60 7.50
CA LEU A 212 11.72 -1.45 6.73
C LEU A 212 12.33 -1.38 5.34
N ALA A 213 13.62 -1.70 5.22
CA ALA A 213 14.31 -1.72 3.93
C ALA A 213 13.67 -2.73 2.96
N ASP A 214 13.34 -3.93 3.42
CA ASP A 214 12.70 -4.94 2.56
C ASP A 214 11.26 -4.55 2.22
N PHE A 215 10.54 -3.94 3.17
CA PHE A 215 9.20 -3.40 2.90
C PHE A 215 9.25 -2.31 1.83
N LEU A 216 10.07 -1.27 2.01
CA LEU A 216 10.20 -0.17 1.04
C LEU A 216 10.72 -0.67 -0.31
N TRP A 217 11.65 -1.62 -0.32
CA TRP A 217 12.13 -2.26 -1.53
C TRP A 217 11.03 -3.04 -2.24
N SER A 218 10.25 -3.84 -1.51
CA SER A 218 9.06 -4.52 -2.01
C SER A 218 8.08 -3.50 -2.63
N GLN A 219 7.75 -2.43 -1.89
CA GLN A 219 6.81 -1.42 -2.37
C GLN A 219 7.32 -0.68 -3.61
N ALA A 220 8.62 -0.39 -3.69
CA ALA A 220 9.24 0.20 -4.87
C ALA A 220 9.15 -0.74 -6.09
N ASN A 221 9.33 -2.06 -5.90
CA ASN A 221 9.24 -3.03 -7.00
C ASN A 221 7.82 -3.28 -7.49
N TYR A 222 6.80 -3.07 -6.66
CA TYR A 222 5.39 -3.09 -7.06
C TYR A 222 4.94 -1.79 -7.75
N ALA A 223 5.80 -0.77 -7.83
CA ALA A 223 5.46 0.56 -8.35
C ALA A 223 6.43 1.10 -9.42
N TRP A 224 7.42 0.33 -9.90
CA TRP A 224 8.37 0.82 -10.92
C TRP A 224 8.70 -0.16 -12.06
N ARG A 225 8.86 0.42 -13.27
CA ARG A 225 10.01 0.18 -14.16
C ARG A 225 10.49 1.46 -14.86
N ALA A 226 11.70 1.89 -14.48
CA ALA A 226 12.79 2.54 -15.24
C ALA A 226 12.63 3.96 -15.87
N PRO A 227 13.72 4.75 -15.94
CA PRO A 227 13.72 6.21 -16.13
C PRO A 227 13.34 6.72 -17.53
N ASP A 228 13.04 8.02 -17.57
CA ASP A 228 12.45 8.89 -18.63
C ASP A 228 12.70 8.58 -20.11
N ARG A 229 13.77 7.84 -20.47
CA ARG A 229 14.06 7.47 -21.86
C ARG A 229 13.05 6.48 -22.48
N PHE A 230 12.23 5.81 -21.67
CA PHE A 230 11.33 4.74 -22.13
C PHE A 230 9.83 5.02 -21.93
N ARG A 231 9.42 6.30 -21.80
CA ARG A 231 8.01 6.75 -21.64
C ARG A 231 6.94 6.03 -22.51
N PRO A 232 7.19 5.56 -23.75
CA PRO A 232 6.17 4.82 -24.51
C PRO A 232 5.93 3.38 -24.03
N LYS A 233 6.70 2.88 -23.04
CA LYS A 233 6.72 1.47 -22.59
C LYS A 233 6.67 1.32 -21.07
N ALA A 234 6.07 2.27 -20.35
CA ALA A 234 5.77 2.10 -18.94
C ALA A 234 4.86 0.86 -18.77
N ALA A 235 5.38 -0.19 -18.13
CA ALA A 235 4.61 -1.35 -17.74
C ALA A 235 4.48 -1.29 -16.21
N VAL A 236 3.23 -1.14 -15.74
CA VAL A 236 2.90 -1.21 -14.32
C VAL A 236 3.39 -2.57 -13.79
N SER A 237 4.09 -2.58 -12.65
CA SER A 237 4.48 -3.83 -12.02
C SER A 237 3.20 -4.58 -11.66
N CYS A 238 2.99 -5.74 -12.27
CA CYS A 238 1.83 -6.57 -11.97
C CYS A 238 1.88 -6.97 -10.49
N ALA A 239 0.93 -6.52 -9.69
CA ALA A 239 0.48 -7.38 -8.60
C ALA A 239 -0.29 -8.52 -9.29
N GLN A 240 0.37 -9.66 -9.54
CA GLN A 240 -0.17 -10.76 -10.37
C GLN A 240 -1.55 -11.26 -9.87
N ASP A 241 -1.85 -11.05 -8.59
CA ASP A 241 -3.13 -11.37 -7.95
C ASP A 241 -4.25 -10.34 -8.23
N TYR A 242 -3.95 -9.20 -8.86
CA TYR A 242 -4.90 -8.14 -9.21
C TYR A 242 -4.96 -7.97 -10.72
N ALA A 243 -5.71 -8.86 -11.37
CA ALA A 243 -5.96 -8.83 -12.80
C ALA A 243 -7.45 -8.64 -13.09
N ASN A 244 -7.78 -7.72 -13.99
CA ASN A 244 -9.15 -7.57 -14.49
C ASN A 244 -9.19 -7.77 -16.00
N ALA A 245 -9.86 -8.86 -16.41
CA ALA A 245 -9.99 -9.25 -17.81
C ALA A 245 -10.72 -8.20 -18.68
N SER A 246 -11.59 -7.38 -18.09
CA SER A 246 -12.34 -6.31 -18.79
C SER A 246 -11.46 -5.12 -19.20
N VAL A 247 -10.29 -4.96 -18.58
CA VAL A 247 -9.26 -3.97 -18.96
C VAL A 247 -7.98 -4.63 -19.50
N GLY A 248 -7.96 -5.96 -19.64
CA GLY A 248 -6.92 -6.71 -20.32
C GLY A 248 -5.54 -6.70 -19.65
N GLN A 249 -5.42 -6.25 -18.40
CA GLN A 249 -4.13 -6.11 -17.70
C GLN A 249 -4.23 -6.38 -16.20
N CYS A 250 -3.10 -6.82 -15.62
CA CYS A 250 -2.79 -6.69 -14.20
C CYS A 250 -2.64 -5.19 -13.86
N TYR A 251 -2.97 -4.76 -12.64
CA TYR A 251 -2.74 -3.37 -12.21
C TYR A 251 -2.00 -3.32 -10.86
N GLY A 252 -1.39 -2.17 -10.58
CA GLY A 252 -0.70 -1.86 -9.31
C GLY A 252 -1.57 -1.01 -8.40
N PHE A 253 -0.97 -0.39 -7.39
CA PHE A 253 -1.63 0.57 -6.51
C PHE A 253 -0.96 1.94 -6.62
N PRO A 254 -1.71 3.06 -6.46
CA PRO A 254 -1.15 4.41 -6.47
C PRO A 254 -0.47 4.73 -5.13
N TRP A 255 0.61 4.01 -4.80
CA TRP A 255 1.37 4.21 -3.58
C TRP A 255 2.27 5.45 -3.71
N THR A 256 1.96 6.47 -2.91
CA THR A 256 2.63 7.77 -2.96
C THR A 256 4.05 7.70 -2.41
N ARG A 257 4.28 6.83 -1.42
CA ARG A 257 5.51 6.78 -0.60
C ARG A 257 5.77 8.09 0.16
N LEU A 258 4.73 8.90 0.33
CA LEU A 258 4.73 10.20 1.01
C LEU A 258 3.88 10.16 2.29
N GLY A 259 3.40 9.00 2.71
CA GLY A 259 2.69 8.83 3.98
C GLY A 259 1.21 9.19 3.94
N TYR A 260 0.64 9.34 2.73
CA TYR A 260 -0.79 9.45 2.49
C TYR A 260 -1.25 8.57 1.30
N THR A 261 -2.51 8.15 1.28
CA THR A 261 -3.11 7.41 0.15
C THR A 261 -3.41 8.36 -1.00
N TYR A 262 -3.24 7.93 -2.25
CA TYR A 262 -3.62 8.77 -3.39
C TYR A 262 -5.16 8.85 -3.54
N ASP A 263 -5.74 10.04 -3.46
CA ASP A 263 -7.17 10.25 -3.74
C ASP A 263 -7.40 10.45 -5.23
N TRP A 264 -7.80 9.37 -5.92
CA TRP A 264 -8.04 9.39 -7.36
C TRP A 264 -9.48 9.81 -7.73
N SER A 265 -10.22 10.41 -6.81
CA SER A 265 -11.55 10.95 -7.11
C SER A 265 -11.46 12.10 -8.11
N PRO A 266 -12.27 12.11 -9.19
CA PRO A 266 -12.37 13.27 -10.09
C PRO A 266 -12.83 14.57 -9.39
N GLY A 267 -13.45 14.44 -8.21
CA GLY A 267 -13.88 15.55 -7.38
C GLY A 267 -12.92 15.90 -6.25
N ALA A 268 -11.74 15.27 -6.19
CA ALA A 268 -10.71 15.62 -5.22
C ALA A 268 -10.20 17.04 -5.48
N LYS A 269 -9.79 17.73 -4.41
CA LYS A 269 -9.20 19.08 -4.51
C LYS A 269 -7.75 19.00 -5.01
N ASP A 270 -7.10 17.93 -4.60
CA ASP A 270 -5.71 17.54 -4.75
C ASP A 270 -5.67 16.01 -4.65
N ASP A 271 -4.57 15.39 -5.07
CA ASP A 271 -4.42 13.92 -5.07
C ASP A 271 -4.12 13.34 -3.66
N ILE A 272 -4.28 14.15 -2.61
CA ILE A 272 -3.97 13.80 -1.21
C ILE A 272 -5.21 13.21 -0.54
N GLY A 273 -5.14 11.91 -0.24
CA GLY A 273 -6.12 11.19 0.54
C GLY A 273 -5.79 11.14 2.03
N LEU A 274 -6.06 10.00 2.67
CA LEU A 274 -5.83 9.82 4.10
C LEU A 274 -4.36 9.64 4.42
N THR A 275 -3.97 10.09 5.60
CA THR A 275 -2.73 9.64 6.20
C THR A 275 -2.75 8.13 6.41
N GLU A 276 -1.68 7.46 5.97
CA GLU A 276 -1.58 6.01 5.96
C GLU A 276 -0.53 5.45 6.90
N PHE A 277 -0.83 4.25 7.38
CA PHE A 277 0.04 3.47 8.25
C PHE A 277 -0.05 2.00 7.84
N VAL A 278 0.94 1.23 8.26
CA VAL A 278 0.96 -0.21 8.16
C VAL A 278 1.15 -0.80 9.55
N VAL A 279 0.27 -1.72 9.92
CA VAL A 279 0.44 -2.58 11.10
C VAL A 279 1.24 -3.80 10.66
N ALA A 280 2.34 -4.10 11.34
CA ALA A 280 3.22 -5.20 11.00
C ALA A 280 2.55 -6.57 11.17
N LYS A 281 2.94 -7.53 10.33
CA LYS A 281 2.65 -8.96 10.55
C LYS A 281 3.13 -9.37 11.96
N GLY A 282 2.36 -10.24 12.61
CA GLY A 282 2.64 -10.72 13.96
C GLY A 282 2.15 -9.80 15.07
N ALA A 283 1.70 -8.58 14.74
CA ALA A 283 1.11 -7.67 15.71
C ALA A 283 -0.12 -8.30 16.39
N VAL A 284 -0.20 -8.14 17.70
CA VAL A 284 -1.37 -8.52 18.49
C VAL A 284 -2.36 -7.35 18.49
N ALA A 285 -3.60 -7.65 18.11
CA ALA A 285 -4.68 -6.68 18.01
C ALA A 285 -5.95 -7.16 18.73
N TYR A 286 -6.85 -6.23 19.02
CA TYR A 286 -8.18 -6.53 19.54
C TYR A 286 -9.23 -5.95 18.60
N LEU A 287 -10.19 -6.76 18.16
CA LEU A 287 -11.25 -6.27 17.30
C LEU A 287 -12.15 -5.32 18.08
N GLU A 288 -12.37 -4.09 17.62
CA GLU A 288 -13.37 -3.18 18.20
C GLU A 288 -14.74 -3.47 17.59
N ARG A 289 -14.79 -3.45 16.25
CA ARG A 289 -16.02 -3.71 15.50
C ARG A 289 -15.72 -3.98 14.03
N VAL A 290 -16.64 -4.71 13.40
CA VAL A 290 -16.65 -4.95 11.95
C VAL A 290 -18.08 -4.82 11.45
N GLY A 291 -18.23 -4.34 10.23
CA GLY A 291 -19.55 -4.17 9.62
C GLY A 291 -19.46 -3.73 8.17
N THR A 292 -20.60 -3.47 7.57
CA THR A 292 -20.75 -2.86 6.26
C THR A 292 -20.31 -1.40 6.29
N GLN A 293 -19.89 -0.88 5.14
CA GLN A 293 -19.61 0.56 4.98
C GLN A 293 -20.78 1.44 5.43
N ARG A 294 -22.03 0.99 5.24
CA ARG A 294 -23.22 1.77 5.62
C ARG A 294 -23.42 1.88 7.13
N GLU A 295 -23.03 0.86 7.90
CA GLU A 295 -23.09 0.92 9.36
C GLU A 295 -22.08 1.92 9.94
N PHE A 296 -20.93 2.09 9.28
CA PHE A 296 -19.92 3.07 9.65
C PHE A 296 -20.25 4.48 9.14
N PHE A 297 -20.86 4.59 7.96
CA PHE A 297 -21.21 5.85 7.30
C PHE A 297 -22.72 5.90 7.00
N PRO A 298 -23.56 6.10 8.03
CA PRO A 298 -25.01 6.06 7.90
C PRO A 298 -25.54 7.22 7.06
N PHE A 299 -26.74 7.05 6.51
CA PHE A 299 -27.45 8.16 5.87
C PHE A 299 -27.72 9.29 6.87
N ALA A 300 -27.82 10.52 6.36
CA ALA A 300 -28.27 11.65 7.17
C ALA A 300 -29.64 11.33 7.77
N LYS A 301 -29.80 11.50 9.09
CA LYS A 301 -31.10 11.36 9.74
C LYS A 301 -32.04 12.41 9.15
N ARG A 302 -33.24 12.02 8.69
CA ARG A 302 -34.24 13.00 8.24
C ARG A 302 -34.52 13.99 9.39
N GLY A 303 -34.27 15.28 9.16
CA GLY A 303 -34.59 16.35 10.11
C GLY A 303 -33.42 16.92 10.92
N SER A 304 -32.18 16.46 10.75
CA SER A 304 -31.02 17.19 11.27
C SER A 304 -30.81 18.47 10.45
N LYS A 305 -31.12 19.64 11.04
CA LYS A 305 -30.72 20.94 10.48
C LYS A 305 -29.19 21.05 10.45
N PRO A 306 -28.62 21.77 9.47
CA PRO A 306 -27.19 22.04 9.40
C PRO A 306 -26.69 22.81 10.62
#